data_AF-A0A151HML1-F1
#
_entry.id   AF-A0A151HML1-F1
#
_cell.length_a   1.000
_cell.length_b   1.000
_cell.length_c   1.000
_cell.angle_alpha   90.00
_cell.angle_beta   90.00
_cell.angle_gamma   90.00
#
_symmetry.space_group_name_H-M   'P 1'
#
loop_
_entity.id
_entity.type
_entity.pdbx_description
1 polymer ?
#
loop_
_entity_poly.entity_id
_entity_poly.type
_entity_poly.pdbx_seq_one_letter_code
_entity_poly.pdbx_strand_id
1 'polypeptide(L)'
;VGMQRAADPHDNEEYLFADCRLYEAHRIFPCFDQPNLQGTFSLTVTAPPSCSVVANSGSSTSPFVQAGAQNRSRRFDKPIK
;
A
#
# COMPACT_ATOMS: atom_id res chain seq x y z
N VAL A 1 4.47 -10.17 9.20
CA VAL A 1 3.14 -9.60 9.54
C VAL A 1 3.26 -8.10 9.73
N GLY A 2 2.25 -7.34 9.33
CA GLY A 2 2.31 -5.88 9.27
C GLY A 2 3.07 -5.38 8.03
N MET A 3 3.72 -4.22 8.16
CA MET A 3 4.55 -3.65 7.10
C MET A 3 5.96 -4.23 7.17
N GLN A 4 6.46 -4.77 6.07
CA GLN A 4 7.75 -5.47 6.02
C GLN A 4 8.59 -5.01 4.84
N ARG A 5 9.91 -4.91 5.07
CA ARG A 5 10.91 -4.59 4.06
C ARG A 5 11.81 -5.80 3.83
N ALA A 6 12.11 -6.09 2.57
CA ALA A 6 13.04 -7.14 2.17
C ALA A 6 13.89 -6.65 0.99
N ALA A 7 15.15 -7.08 0.93
CA ALA A 7 15.99 -6.93 -0.25
C ALA A 7 15.97 -8.26 -1.02
N ASP A 8 15.75 -8.22 -2.33
CA ASP A 8 15.81 -9.43 -3.16
C ASP A 8 17.26 -9.66 -3.61
N PRO A 9 17.87 -10.83 -3.31
CA PRO A 9 19.24 -11.14 -3.72
C PRO A 9 19.42 -11.31 -5.23
N HIS A 10 18.34 -11.47 -6.00
CA HIS A 10 18.42 -11.69 -7.46
C HIS A 10 18.60 -10.39 -8.25
N ASP A 11 18.00 -9.29 -7.81
CA ASP A 11 18.10 -7.98 -8.49
C ASP A 11 18.72 -6.88 -7.62
N ASN A 12 18.98 -7.13 -6.33
CA ASN A 12 19.49 -6.16 -5.35
C ASN A 12 18.55 -4.96 -5.13
N GLU A 13 17.26 -5.11 -5.43
CA GLU A 13 16.26 -4.08 -5.20
C GLU A 13 15.57 -4.26 -3.83
N GLU A 14 14.97 -3.16 -3.36
CA GLU A 14 14.25 -3.14 -2.09
C GLU A 14 12.74 -3.18 -2.29
N TYR A 15 12.10 -4.10 -1.56
CA TYR A 15 10.68 -4.34 -1.60
C TYR A 15 10.05 -4.02 -0.26
N LEU A 16 8.89 -3.36 -0.32
CA LEU A 16 8.04 -3.08 0.82
C LEU A 16 6.67 -3.71 0.57
N PHE A 17 6.18 -4.51 1.53
CA PHE A 17 4.90 -5.19 1.41
C PHE A 17 4.15 -5.23 2.74
N ALA A 18 2.82 -5.31 2.64
CA ALA A 18 1.91 -5.43 3.77
C ALA A 18 1.37 -6.87 3.87
N ASP A 19 1.56 -7.51 5.03
CA ASP A 19 0.95 -8.81 5.35
C ASP A 19 -0.05 -8.64 6.50
N CYS A 20 -1.34 -8.56 6.15
CA CYS A 20 -2.45 -8.32 7.07
C CYS A 20 -3.10 -9.61 7.60
N ARG A 21 -2.51 -10.79 7.39
CA ARG A 21 -3.10 -12.05 7.87
C ARG A 21 -3.08 -12.13 9.40
N LEU A 22 -3.99 -12.94 9.96
CA LEU A 22 -4.06 -13.27 11.39
C LEU A 22 -4.29 -12.09 12.33
N TYR A 23 -5.14 -11.13 11.93
CA TYR A 23 -5.47 -9.95 12.75
C TYR A 23 -4.27 -9.01 12.95
N GLU A 24 -3.46 -8.80 11.92
CA GLU A 24 -2.24 -7.99 11.98
C GLU A 24 -2.33 -6.68 11.18
N ALA A 25 -3.50 -6.35 10.60
CA ALA A 25 -3.73 -5.12 9.86
C ALA A 25 -3.60 -3.88 10.77
N HIS A 26 -4.00 -4.01 12.03
CA HIS A 26 -3.91 -2.95 13.04
C HIS A 26 -2.48 -2.45 13.30
N ARG A 27 -1.46 -3.23 12.90
CA ARG A 27 -0.04 -2.82 13.00
C ARG A 27 0.38 -1.87 11.88
N ILE A 28 -0.43 -1.74 10.83
CA ILE A 28 -0.14 -0.91 9.66
C ILE A 28 -0.93 0.40 9.75
N PHE A 29 -2.20 0.33 10.16
CA PHE A 29 -3.06 1.49 10.37
C PHE A 29 -4.15 1.19 11.41
N PRO A 30 -4.69 2.20 12.12
CA PRO A 30 -5.79 1.97 13.05
C PRO A 30 -7.05 1.46 12.34
N CYS A 31 -7.52 0.27 12.72
CA CYS A 31 -8.73 -0.33 12.16
C CYS A 31 -9.40 -1.30 13.13
N PHE A 32 -10.68 -1.60 12.86
CA PHE A 32 -11.37 -2.72 13.50
C PHE A 32 -11.06 -4.00 12.72
N ASP A 33 -9.98 -4.67 13.10
CA ASP A 33 -9.41 -5.83 12.41
C ASP A 33 -10.23 -7.09 12.69
N GLN A 34 -11.46 -7.16 12.17
CA GLN A 34 -12.34 -8.31 12.31
C GLN A 34 -12.81 -8.78 10.93
N PRO A 35 -12.73 -10.09 10.60
CA PRO A 35 -13.04 -10.60 9.27
C PRO A 35 -14.52 -10.42 8.87
N ASN A 36 -15.40 -10.33 9.86
CA ASN A 36 -16.83 -10.11 9.66
C ASN A 36 -17.21 -8.62 9.56
N LEU A 37 -16.26 -7.69 9.67
CA LEU A 37 -16.49 -6.26 9.55
C LEU A 37 -15.80 -5.71 8.29
N GLN A 38 -16.51 -5.80 7.16
CA GLN A 38 -15.99 -5.35 5.87
C GLN A 38 -16.07 -3.83 5.73
N GLY A 39 -15.16 -3.27 4.92
CA GLY A 39 -15.14 -1.86 4.58
C GLY A 39 -14.47 -1.60 3.23
N THR A 40 -14.76 -0.45 2.64
CA THR A 40 -14.08 0.02 1.43
C THR A 40 -12.92 0.94 1.83
N PHE A 41 -11.77 0.75 1.18
CA PHE A 41 -10.56 1.53 1.45
C PHE A 41 -10.12 2.28 0.21
N SER A 42 -9.82 3.58 0.38
CA SER A 42 -9.04 4.35 -0.58
C SER A 42 -7.62 4.49 -0.05
N LEU A 43 -6.63 3.97 -0.79
CA LEU A 43 -5.22 4.05 -0.41
C LEU A 43 -4.51 5.11 -1.27
N THR A 44 -3.74 5.99 -0.63
CA THR A 44 -2.78 6.88 -1.30
C THR A 44 -1.37 6.51 -0.86
N VAL A 45 -0.50 6.16 -1.81
CA VAL A 45 0.89 5.79 -1.52
C VAL A 45 1.84 6.81 -2.13
N THR A 46 2.68 7.42 -1.31
CA THR A 46 3.79 8.28 -1.74
C THR A 46 5.07 7.46 -1.80
N ALA A 47 5.64 7.35 -2.99
CA ALA A 47 6.86 6.57 -3.23
C ALA A 47 7.81 7.30 -4.19
N PRO A 48 9.11 6.94 -4.19
CA PRO A 48 10.06 7.43 -5.19
C PRO A 48 9.57 7.17 -6.63
N PRO A 49 9.94 8.01 -7.62
CA PRO A 49 9.53 7.85 -9.02
C PRO A 49 9.86 6.50 -9.65
N SER A 50 10.95 5.87 -9.19
CA SER A 50 11.46 4.58 -9.66
C SER A 50 10.66 3.41 -9.10
N CYS A 51 9.94 3.59 -8.00
CA CYS A 51 9.19 2.51 -7.37
C CYS A 51 7.87 2.25 -8.09
N SER A 52 7.59 0.97 -8.35
CA SER A 52 6.26 0.53 -8.73
C SER A 52 5.41 0.34 -7.47
N VAL A 53 4.16 0.79 -7.52
CA VAL A 53 3.21 0.64 -6.41
C VAL A 53 2.05 -0.22 -6.87
N VAL A 54 1.80 -1.31 -6.17
CA VAL A 54 0.73 -2.28 -6.44
C VAL A 54 -0.15 -2.43 -5.20
N ALA A 55 -1.47 -2.56 -5.40
CA ALA A 55 -2.45 -2.82 -4.35
C ALA A 55 -3.56 -3.75 -4.88
N ASN A 56 -4.47 -4.16 -3.99
CA ASN A 56 -5.51 -5.16 -4.28
C ASN A 56 -6.46 -4.76 -5.41
N SER A 57 -6.65 -3.46 -5.64
CA SER A 57 -7.45 -2.95 -6.76
C SER A 57 -6.58 -2.35 -7.86
N GLY A 58 -7.04 -2.44 -9.11
CA GLY A 58 -6.41 -1.71 -10.22
C GLY A 58 -6.34 -0.20 -9.94
N SER A 59 -5.18 0.41 -10.21
CA SER A 59 -4.94 1.82 -9.91
C SER A 59 -5.83 2.76 -10.73
N SER A 60 -6.61 3.62 -10.08
CA SER A 60 -7.11 4.86 -10.66
C SER A 60 -5.96 5.87 -10.58
N THR A 61 -5.18 6.01 -11.65
CA THR A 61 -4.12 7.03 -11.69
C THR A 61 -4.78 8.42 -11.67
N SER A 62 -4.92 9.00 -10.49
CA SER A 62 -5.21 10.41 -10.31
C SER A 62 -3.94 11.09 -9.81
N PRO A 63 -3.39 12.09 -10.53
CA PRO A 63 -2.21 12.81 -10.08
C PRO A 63 -2.61 13.72 -8.91
N PHE A 64 -2.38 13.27 -7.68
CA PHE A 64 -2.36 14.17 -6.53
C PHE A 64 -0.91 14.56 -6.24
N VAL A 65 -0.57 15.83 -6.47
CA VAL A 65 0.75 16.40 -6.19
C VAL A 65 0.59 17.43 -5.08
N GLN A 66 1.21 17.21 -3.90
CA GLN A 66 1.63 18.32 -3.08
C GLN A 66 2.93 18.08 -2.28
N ALA A 67 3.92 18.87 -2.71
CA ALA A 67 5.07 19.48 -2.05
C ALA A 67 5.97 18.68 -1.08
N GLY A 68 7.12 18.27 -1.61
CA GLY A 68 8.31 17.90 -0.85
C GLY A 68 9.20 16.89 -1.57
N ALA A 69 9.89 17.33 -2.63
CA ALA A 69 10.88 16.58 -3.42
C ALA A 69 10.41 15.24 -4.06
N GLN A 70 10.22 15.26 -5.38
CA GLN A 70 10.28 14.12 -6.32
C GLN A 70 9.31 12.92 -6.14
N ASN A 71 8.58 12.74 -5.06
CA ASN A 71 7.77 11.53 -4.86
C ASN A 71 6.44 11.53 -5.65
N ARG A 72 6.03 10.34 -6.11
CA ARG A 72 4.75 10.10 -6.82
C ARG A 72 3.70 9.54 -5.86
N SER A 73 2.47 10.04 -5.97
CA SER A 73 1.32 9.53 -5.22
C SER A 73 0.38 8.72 -6.11
N ARG A 74 -0.04 7.53 -5.66
CA ARG A 74 -1.05 6.71 -6.37
C ARG A 74 -2.26 6.42 -5.50
N ARG A 75 -3.45 6.60 -6.08
CA ARG A 75 -4.75 6.32 -5.45
C ARG A 75 -5.35 5.00 -5.93
N PHE A 76 -5.95 4.26 -5.02
CA PHE A 76 -6.62 2.98 -5.28
C PHE A 76 -8.05 3.05 -4.74
N ASP A 77 -9.05 3.01 -5.62
CA ASP A 77 -10.46 3.30 -5.24
C ASP A 77 -11.44 2.16 -5.45
N LYS A 78 -11.00 1.03 -6.03
CA LYS A 78 -11.94 -0.03 -6.37
C LYS A 78 -12.24 -0.87 -5.12
N PRO A 79 -13.52 -1.14 -4.81
CA PRO A 79 -13.87 -2.03 -3.72
C PRO A 79 -13.27 -3.41 -3.96
N ILE A 80 -12.69 -3.99 -2.90
CA ILE A 80 -12.20 -5.37 -2.88
C ILE A 80 -13.46 -6.24 -2.84
N LYS A 81 -13.68 -7.06 -3.88
CA LYS A 81 -14.78 -8.03 -3.92
C LYS A 81 -14.41 -9.31 -3.19
#